data_AF-A0A8T4ZNU5-F1
#
_entry.id   AF-A0A8T4ZNU5-F1
#
_cell.length_a   1.000
_cell.length_b   1.000
_cell.length_c   1.000
_cell.angle_alpha   90.00
_cell.angle_beta   90.00
_cell.angle_gamma   90.00
#
_symmetry.space_group_name_H-M   'P 1'
#
loop_
_entity.id
_entity.type
_entity.pdbx_description
1 polymer ?
#
loop_
_entity_poly.entity_id
_entity_poly.type
_entity_poly.pdbx_seq_one_letter_code
_entity_poly.pdbx_strand_id
1 'polypeptide(L)'
;MSKPLATEEFLSEVEKAYNQIDDVKLVYTLRKMKFSYLSQKSVPLIKLVVAISQVTPIITVSMFTYCMKNILKLTKGDAAIRNFLHIIGDKKVLTLLRGGTTDMYSLKYTLSGVFRQHYFELENASNEMPNKIALPVHNSGG
;
A
#
# COMPACT_ATOMS: atom_id res chain seq x y z
N MET A 1 -24.42 -3.45 -8.28
CA MET A 1 -23.60 -4.27 -9.18
C MET A 1 -22.59 -3.35 -9.84
N SER A 2 -21.30 -3.45 -9.49
CA SER A 2 -20.26 -2.62 -10.10
C SER A 2 -19.95 -3.14 -11.50
N LYS A 3 -20.02 -2.25 -12.49
CA LYS A 3 -19.61 -2.49 -13.88
C LYS A 3 -18.15 -2.98 -13.88
N PRO A 4 -17.78 -4.01 -14.67
CA PRO A 4 -16.37 -4.37 -14.81
C PRO A 4 -15.64 -3.18 -15.44
N LEU A 5 -14.65 -2.59 -14.74
CA LEU A 5 -13.76 -1.62 -15.36
C LEU A 5 -13.05 -2.31 -16.51
N ALA A 6 -13.02 -1.68 -17.68
CA ALA A 6 -12.15 -2.13 -18.75
C ALA A 6 -10.70 -2.13 -18.23
N THR A 7 -9.88 -3.08 -18.68
CA THR A 7 -8.51 -3.28 -18.16
C THR A 7 -7.66 -2.00 -18.22
N GLU A 8 -7.89 -1.15 -19.23
CA GLU A 8 -7.23 0.15 -19.40
C GLU A 8 -7.73 1.21 -18.43
N GLU A 9 -9.04 1.31 -18.21
CA GLU A 9 -9.63 2.21 -17.20
C GLU A 9 -9.11 1.84 -15.81
N PHE A 10 -9.08 0.55 -15.49
CA PHE A 10 -8.51 0.06 -14.24
C PHE A 10 -7.04 0.46 -14.08
N LEU A 11 -6.23 0.26 -15.12
CA LEU A 11 -4.81 0.65 -15.08
C LEU A 11 -4.63 2.15 -14.86
N SER A 12 -5.42 2.98 -15.54
CA SER A 12 -5.36 4.44 -15.42
C SER A 12 -5.71 4.89 -14.00
N GLU A 13 -6.76 4.33 -13.40
CA GLU A 13 -7.14 4.65 -12.01
C GLU A 13 -6.08 4.19 -11.00
N VAL A 14 -5.47 3.01 -11.20
CA VAL A 14 -4.37 2.55 -10.34
C VAL A 14 -3.13 3.44 -10.50
N GLU A 15 -2.81 3.89 -11.72
CA GLU A 15 -1.67 4.79 -11.96
C GLU A 15 -1.88 6.17 -11.31
N LYS A 16 -3.10 6.73 -11.38
CA LYS A 16 -3.45 7.95 -10.66
C LYS A 16 -3.30 7.78 -9.15
N ALA A 17 -3.88 6.72 -8.59
CA ALA A 17 -3.77 6.39 -7.17
C ALA A 17 -2.30 6.20 -6.74
N TYR A 18 -1.51 5.51 -7.57
CA TYR A 18 -0.08 5.32 -7.33
C TYR A 18 0.64 6.66 -7.23
N ASN A 19 0.40 7.59 -8.16
CA ASN A 19 1.07 8.90 -8.17
C ASN A 19 0.63 9.82 -7.02
N GLN A 20 -0.54 9.59 -6.41
CA GLN A 20 -1.04 10.35 -5.27
C GLN A 20 -0.52 9.87 -3.92
N ILE A 21 0.04 8.67 -3.85
CA ILE A 21 0.60 8.14 -2.60
C ILE A 21 1.92 8.85 -2.27
N ASP A 22 1.97 9.48 -1.10
CA ASP A 22 3.19 10.03 -0.50
C ASP A 22 4.12 8.91 -0.01
N ASP A 23 5.32 8.84 -0.59
CA ASP A 23 6.37 7.89 -0.25
C ASP A 23 6.86 8.04 1.19
N VAL A 24 6.93 9.27 1.70
CA VAL A 24 7.39 9.57 3.06
C VAL A 24 6.39 9.00 4.06
N LYS A 25 5.10 9.28 3.87
CA LYS A 25 4.01 8.71 4.67
C LYS A 25 4.02 7.18 4.65
N LEU A 26 4.19 6.58 3.47
CA LEU A 26 4.25 5.12 3.32
C LEU A 26 5.44 4.53 4.08
N VAL A 27 6.64 5.07 3.91
CA VAL A 27 7.85 4.60 4.59
C VAL A 27 7.73 4.76 6.10
N TYR A 28 7.21 5.90 6.57
CA TYR A 28 6.98 6.13 7.99
C TYR A 28 6.02 5.10 8.59
N THR A 29 4.91 4.81 7.89
CA THR A 29 3.93 3.80 8.29
C THR A 29 4.58 2.41 8.40
N LEU A 30 5.34 2.00 7.39
CA LEU A 30 6.05 0.72 7.39
C LEU A 30 7.07 0.61 8.53
N ARG A 31 7.80 1.70 8.83
CA ARG A 31 8.72 1.76 9.98
C ARG A 31 7.98 1.66 11.32
N LYS A 32 6.85 2.36 11.48
CA LYS A 32 6.01 2.30 12.68
C LYS A 32 5.50 0.88 12.93
N MET A 33 5.16 0.16 11.87
CA MET A 33 4.77 -1.25 11.90
C MET A 33 5.95 -2.23 12.08
N LYS A 34 7.18 -1.73 12.23
CA LYS A 34 8.42 -2.54 12.31
C LYS A 34 8.56 -3.52 11.13
N PHE A 35 8.17 -3.09 9.94
CA PHE A 35 8.20 -3.90 8.73
C PHE A 35 9.65 -4.22 8.33
N SER A 36 10.07 -5.47 8.52
CA SER A 36 11.46 -5.90 8.34
C SER A 36 11.91 -6.05 6.88
N TYR A 37 10.99 -6.01 5.91
CA TYR A 37 11.29 -6.15 4.48
C TYR A 37 11.35 -4.79 3.77
N LEU A 38 11.60 -3.71 4.52
CA LEU A 38 11.69 -2.36 3.99
C LEU A 38 13.03 -2.17 3.26
N SER A 39 12.98 -1.91 1.97
CA SER A 39 14.13 -1.63 1.11
C SER A 39 13.71 -0.68 -0.01
N GLN A 40 14.67 -0.01 -0.65
CA GLN A 40 14.38 0.84 -1.82
C GLN A 40 13.63 0.08 -2.93
N LYS A 41 13.83 -1.24 -3.05
CA LYS A 41 13.16 -2.09 -4.05
C LYS A 41 11.75 -2.52 -3.65
N SER A 42 11.44 -2.57 -2.36
CA SER A 42 10.13 -3.00 -1.88
C SER A 42 9.14 -1.85 -1.72
N VAL A 43 9.60 -0.61 -1.50
CA VAL A 43 8.72 0.57 -1.37
C VAL A 43 7.81 0.77 -2.59
N PRO A 44 8.31 0.82 -3.85
CA PRO A 44 7.44 0.98 -5.02
C PRO A 44 6.44 -0.18 -5.19
N LEU A 45 6.82 -1.39 -4.81
CA LEU A 45 5.94 -2.56 -4.87
C LEU A 45 4.82 -2.48 -3.83
N ILE A 46 5.14 -2.06 -2.60
CA ILE A 46 4.14 -1.86 -1.55
C ILE A 46 3.23 -0.67 -1.89
N LYS A 47 3.79 0.42 -2.43
CA LYS A 47 3.03 1.56 -2.95
C LYS A 47 2.01 1.12 -3.99
N LEU A 48 2.41 0.24 -4.90
CA LEU A 48 1.52 -0.34 -5.90
C LEU A 48 0.40 -1.18 -5.27
N VAL A 49 0.69 -1.96 -4.22
CA VAL A 49 -0.34 -2.69 -3.47
C VAL A 49 -1.37 -1.74 -2.85
N VAL A 50 -0.91 -0.64 -2.25
CA VAL A 50 -1.80 0.38 -1.66
C VAL A 50 -2.63 1.04 -2.76
N ALA A 51 -2.04 1.40 -3.90
CA ALA A 51 -2.75 2.00 -5.04
C ALA A 51 -3.86 1.09 -5.57
N ILE A 52 -3.56 -0.20 -5.81
CA ILE A 52 -4.57 -1.18 -6.25
C ILE A 52 -5.71 -1.27 -5.24
N SER A 53 -5.39 -1.24 -3.93
CA SER A 53 -6.38 -1.35 -2.87
C SER A 53 -7.37 -0.18 -2.79
N GLN A 54 -6.98 1.00 -3.29
CA GLN A 54 -7.85 2.17 -3.38
C GLN A 54 -8.87 2.04 -4.51
N VAL A 55 -8.53 1.29 -5.57
CA VAL A 55 -9.42 1.03 -6.72
C VAL A 55 -10.28 -0.20 -6.49
N THR A 56 -9.75 -1.26 -5.88
CA THR A 56 -10.45 -2.51 -5.61
C THR A 56 -10.03 -3.12 -4.27
N PRO A 57 -10.96 -3.63 -3.44
CA PRO A 57 -10.61 -4.24 -2.15
C PRO A 57 -9.88 -5.58 -2.29
N ILE A 58 -9.91 -6.21 -3.47
CA ILE A 58 -9.30 -7.52 -3.73
C ILE A 58 -8.12 -7.36 -4.69
N ILE A 59 -6.98 -7.87 -4.25
CA ILE A 59 -5.72 -7.87 -5.00
C ILE A 59 -5.43 -9.32 -5.38
N THR A 60 -5.31 -9.57 -6.68
CA THR A 60 -4.88 -10.87 -7.21
C THR A 60 -3.44 -10.80 -7.70
N VAL A 61 -2.79 -11.96 -7.84
CA VAL A 61 -1.46 -12.05 -8.44
C VAL A 61 -1.45 -11.45 -9.85
N SER A 62 -2.44 -11.78 -10.69
CA SER A 62 -2.51 -11.30 -12.08
C SER A 62 -2.70 -9.78 -12.16
N MET A 63 -3.57 -9.21 -11.33
CA MET A 63 -3.74 -7.75 -11.24
C MET A 63 -2.44 -7.06 -10.85
N PHE A 64 -1.78 -7.55 -9.80
CA PHE A 64 -0.51 -6.99 -9.35
C PHE A 64 0.59 -7.12 -10.42
N THR A 65 0.70 -8.28 -11.09
CA THR A 65 1.64 -8.50 -12.19
C THR A 65 1.38 -7.52 -13.35
N TYR A 66 0.10 -7.35 -13.73
CA TYR A 66 -0.30 -6.46 -14.81
C TYR A 66 0.06 -5.00 -14.50
N CYS A 67 -0.29 -4.51 -13.31
CA CYS A 67 0.07 -3.15 -12.90
C CYS A 67 1.59 -2.98 -12.72
N MET A 68 2.31 -3.97 -12.19
CA MET A 68 3.77 -3.91 -12.03
C MET A 68 4.47 -3.79 -13.39
N LYS A 69 4.03 -4.56 -14.39
CA LYS A 69 4.55 -4.47 -15.75
C LYS A 69 4.29 -3.10 -16.39
N ASN A 70 3.09 -2.57 -16.21
CA ASN A 70 2.68 -1.37 -16.95
C ASN A 70 3.03 -0.05 -16.25
N ILE A 71 2.97 0.02 -14.92
CA ILE A 71 3.27 1.23 -14.13
C ILE A 71 4.75 1.28 -13.77
N LEU A 72 5.29 0.19 -13.20
CA LEU A 72 6.69 0.17 -12.73
C LEU A 72 7.69 -0.24 -13.81
N LYS A 73 7.22 -0.69 -14.98
CA LYS A 73 8.04 -1.26 -16.06
C LYS A 73 8.91 -2.44 -15.57
N LEU A 74 8.43 -3.16 -14.55
CA LEU A 74 9.12 -4.31 -13.98
C LEU A 74 8.45 -5.60 -14.41
N THR A 75 9.27 -6.60 -14.75
CA THR A 75 8.79 -7.97 -14.99
C THR A 75 9.46 -8.92 -14.01
N LYS A 76 8.66 -9.79 -13.40
CA LYS A 76 9.13 -10.90 -12.56
C LYS A 76 8.25 -12.09 -12.83
N GLY A 77 8.79 -13.29 -12.64
CA GLY A 77 8.00 -14.51 -12.74
C GLY A 77 6.93 -14.59 -11.64
N ASP A 78 5.82 -15.26 -11.92
CA ASP A 78 4.69 -15.44 -11.00
C ASP A 78 5.11 -15.96 -9.63
N ALA A 79 6.09 -16.87 -9.56
CA ALA A 79 6.60 -17.40 -8.30
C ALA A 79 7.22 -16.29 -7.42
N ALA A 80 8.00 -15.38 -8.01
CA ALA A 80 8.60 -14.27 -7.28
C ALA A 80 7.54 -13.27 -6.79
N ILE A 81 6.50 -13.03 -7.60
CA ILE A 81 5.39 -12.14 -7.24
C ILE A 81 4.55 -12.75 -6.12
N ARG A 82 4.21 -14.03 -6.22
CA ARG A 82 3.51 -14.77 -5.16
C ARG A 82 4.30 -14.75 -3.86
N ASN A 83 5.60 -15.02 -3.92
CA ASN A 83 6.47 -14.96 -2.75
C ASN A 83 6.49 -13.55 -2.12
N PHE A 84 6.58 -12.49 -2.93
CA PHE A 84 6.50 -11.12 -2.45
C PHE A 84 5.16 -10.83 -1.75
N LEU A 85 4.03 -11.15 -2.39
CA LEU A 85 2.69 -10.92 -1.81
C LEU A 85 2.50 -11.72 -0.52
N HIS A 86 3.05 -12.93 -0.45
CA HIS A 86 3.04 -13.76 0.77
C HIS A 86 3.86 -13.12 1.90
N ILE A 87 5.10 -12.69 1.62
CA ILE A 87 5.97 -12.01 2.59
C ILE A 87 5.30 -10.77 3.17
N ILE A 88 4.71 -9.91 2.34
CA ILE A 88 4.05 -8.71 2.84
C ILE A 88 2.73 -9.02 3.56
N GLY A 89 2.09 -10.15 3.26
CA GLY A 89 0.97 -10.71 4.02
C GLY A 89 1.37 -11.10 5.45
N ASP A 90 2.44 -11.89 5.59
CA ASP A 90 2.97 -12.30 6.90
C ASP A 90 3.37 -11.09 7.76
N LYS A 91 3.89 -10.06 7.11
CA LYS A 91 4.31 -8.79 7.74
C LYS A 91 3.16 -7.79 7.92
N LYS A 92 1.92 -8.26 7.88
CA LYS A 92 0.70 -7.48 8.19
C LYS A 92 0.44 -6.30 7.26
N VAL A 93 1.00 -6.25 6.05
CA VAL A 93 0.56 -5.29 5.01
C VAL A 93 -0.69 -5.83 4.31
N LEU A 94 -0.67 -7.12 3.98
CA LEU A 94 -1.80 -7.82 3.36
C LEU A 94 -2.43 -8.85 4.29
N THR A 95 -3.64 -9.27 3.97
CA THR A 95 -4.32 -10.43 4.52
C THR A 95 -4.75 -11.32 3.37
N LEU A 96 -4.34 -12.59 3.41
CA LEU A 96 -4.76 -13.59 2.44
C LEU A 96 -6.21 -13.97 2.71
N LEU A 97 -7.07 -13.83 1.71
CA LEU A 97 -8.47 -14.22 1.77
C LEU A 97 -8.57 -15.72 1.43
N ARG A 98 -8.90 -16.54 2.43
CA ARG A 98 -9.15 -17.98 2.25
C ARG A 98 -10.67 -18.20 2.19
N GLY A 99 -11.20 -18.56 1.01
CA GLY A 99 -12.63 -18.75 0.77
C GLY A 99 -12.89 -19.89 -0.22
N GLY A 100 -13.84 -20.76 0.12
CA GLY A 100 -14.02 -22.13 -0.38
C GLY A 100 -14.45 -22.31 -1.84
N THR A 101 -14.07 -23.47 -2.37
CA THR A 101 -14.56 -24.16 -3.60
C THR A 101 -14.87 -23.24 -4.78
N THR A 102 -13.87 -23.05 -5.66
CA THR A 102 -13.73 -23.67 -7.01
C THR A 102 -12.50 -23.10 -7.73
N ASP A 103 -11.85 -22.07 -7.18
CA ASP A 103 -10.68 -21.44 -7.81
C ASP A 103 -9.46 -21.49 -6.87
N MET A 104 -8.97 -22.71 -6.65
CA MET A 104 -7.83 -23.03 -5.76
C MET A 104 -6.52 -22.36 -6.19
N TYR A 105 -6.50 -21.73 -7.37
CA TYR A 105 -5.31 -21.16 -8.01
C TYR A 105 -5.21 -19.63 -7.95
N SER A 106 -6.27 -18.90 -7.59
CA SER A 106 -6.22 -17.43 -7.49
C SER A 106 -6.06 -16.98 -6.03
N LEU A 107 -4.80 -16.88 -5.58
CA LEU A 107 -4.51 -16.23 -4.29
C LEU A 107 -5.05 -14.80 -4.32
N LYS A 108 -6.00 -14.51 -3.43
CA LYS A 108 -6.65 -13.21 -3.26
C LYS A 108 -6.18 -12.58 -1.96
N TYR A 109 -5.82 -11.31 -2.02
CA TYR A 109 -5.35 -10.54 -0.89
C TYR A 109 -6.20 -9.30 -0.69
N THR A 110 -6.19 -8.75 0.51
CA THR A 110 -6.68 -7.40 0.79
C THR A 110 -5.69 -6.68 1.70
N LEU A 111 -5.68 -5.34 1.71
CA LEU A 111 -4.92 -4.59 2.72
C LEU A 111 -5.38 -5.01 4.12
N SER A 112 -4.42 -5.35 4.98
CA SER A 112 -4.72 -5.77 6.35
C SER A 112 -5.37 -4.63 7.13
N GLY A 113 -6.21 -4.97 8.10
CA GLY A 113 -6.80 -3.98 9.02
C GLY A 113 -5.72 -3.20 9.78
N VAL A 114 -4.63 -3.86 10.20
CA VAL A 114 -3.51 -3.23 10.93
C VAL A 114 -2.80 -2.19 10.07
N PHE A 115 -2.54 -2.50 8.79
CA PHE A 115 -1.93 -1.55 7.88
C PHE A 115 -2.86 -0.36 7.62
N ARG A 116 -4.14 -0.63 7.34
CA ARG A 116 -5.15 0.42 7.13
C ARG A 116 -5.23 1.36 8.33
N GLN A 117 -5.24 0.80 9.53
CA GLN A 117 -5.25 1.56 10.77
C GLN A 117 -4.07 2.54 10.81
N HIS A 118 -2.83 2.05 10.68
CA HIS A 118 -1.68 2.94 10.75
C HIS A 118 -1.56 3.93 9.58
N TYR A 119 -1.96 3.53 8.36
CA TYR A 119 -1.78 4.33 7.17
C TYR A 119 -2.85 5.43 7.03
N PHE A 120 -4.11 5.12 7.33
CA PHE A 120 -5.24 6.06 7.18
C PHE A 120 -5.55 6.83 8.47
N GLU A 121 -5.26 6.33 9.67
CA GLU A 121 -5.37 7.15 10.89
C GLU A 121 -4.37 8.31 10.89
N LEU A 122 -3.20 8.15 10.26
CA LEU A 122 -2.28 9.27 10.04
C LEU A 122 -2.91 10.38 9.19
N GLU A 123 -3.84 10.05 8.29
CA GLU A 123 -4.55 11.03 7.47
C GLU A 123 -5.49 11.90 8.32
N ASN A 124 -6.11 11.32 9.36
CA ASN A 124 -6.93 12.06 10.31
C ASN A 124 -6.06 12.87 11.31
N ALA A 125 -4.92 12.32 11.74
CA ALA A 125 -4.00 13.02 12.65
C ALA A 125 -3.22 14.17 11.96
N SER A 126 -2.97 14.09 10.65
CA SER A 126 -2.31 15.17 9.88
C SER A 126 -3.20 16.40 9.68
N ASN A 127 -4.52 16.26 9.77
CA ASN A 127 -5.45 17.40 9.79
C ASN A 127 -5.53 18.12 11.15
N GLU A 128 -4.86 17.58 12.18
CA GLU A 128 -4.82 18.12 13.55
C GLU A 128 -3.39 18.41 14.03
N MET A 129 -2.53 18.97 13.17
CA MET A 129 -1.29 19.57 13.68
C MET A 129 -1.55 21.03 14.11
N PRO A 130 -1.66 21.34 15.43
CA PRO A 130 -1.65 22.71 15.89
C PRO A 130 -0.26 23.31 15.64
N ASN A 131 -0.25 24.38 14.86
CA ASN A 131 0.90 25.25 14.65
C ASN A 131 1.28 25.94 15.97
N LYS A 132 2.07 25.28 16.83
CA LYS A 132 2.74 25.92 17.98
C LYS A 132 4.06 25.23 18.29
N ILE A 133 5.12 25.66 17.60
CA ILE A 133 6.45 25.70 18.21
C ILE A 133 6.63 27.15 18.69
N ALA A 134 6.11 27.45 19.88
CA ALA A 134 6.54 28.63 20.62
C ALA A 134 7.81 28.24 21.37
N LEU A 135 8.97 28.66 20.85
CA LEU A 135 10.22 28.59 21.59
C LEU A 135 10.12 29.53 22.82
N PRO A 136 10.55 29.11 24.02
CA PRO A 136 10.57 29.99 25.17
C PRO A 136 11.60 31.10 24.97
N VAL A 137 11.13 32.35 24.96
CA VAL A 137 11.98 33.54 25.02
C VAL A 137 12.57 33.60 26.44
N HIS A 138 13.85 33.27 26.58
CA HIS A 138 14.61 33.60 27.79
C HIS A 138 14.75 35.12 27.84
N ASN A 139 13.98 35.77 28.72
CA ASN A 139 14.19 37.17 29.05
C ASN A 139 15.19 37.25 30.21
N SER A 140 16.44 37.55 29.88
CA SER A 140 17.50 37.87 30.84
C SER A 140 17.84 39.36 30.68
N GLY A 141 17.18 40.20 31.46
CA GLY A 141 17.64 41.54 31.85
C GLY A 141 17.34 41.64 33.34
N GLY A 142 18.22 42.10 34.22
CA GLY A 142 19.20 43.17 34.11
C GLY A 142 19.07 43.97 35.39
#